data_AF-A0AAU6TIT3-F1
#
_entry.id   AF-A0AAU6TIT3-F1
#
_cell.length_a   1.000
_cell.length_b   1.000
_cell.length_c   1.000
_cell.angle_alpha   90.00
_cell.angle_beta   90.00
_cell.angle_gamma   90.00
#
_symmetry.space_group_name_H-M   'P 1'
#
loop_
_entity.id
_entity.type
_entity.pdbx_description
1 polymer ?
#
loop_
_entity_poly.entity_id
_entity_poly.type
_entity_poly.pdbx_seq_one_letter_code
_entity_poly.pdbx_strand_id
1 'polypeptide(L)'
;MERIIEKLLYSARWIMAPIYLGLSFILLALGIKFFQEVIHLLPNIFAIQEADLILIALSLIDITLVGGLIVMVMFSGYENFVSKIDVEEHNDKLGWLGKLDAGSLKNKVAASIVAISSIHLLKVFMNTENIANEKIQWYLMLHITFVISAFMMGYLDKITKK
;
A
#
# COMPACT_ATOMS: atom_id res chain seq x y z
N MET A 1 22.73 4.74 30.12
CA MET A 1 21.99 5.32 28.98
C MET A 1 21.30 4.23 28.15
N GLU A 2 22.00 3.14 27.85
CA GLU A 2 21.48 1.96 27.12
C GLU A 2 20.18 1.36 27.71
N ARG A 3 20.12 1.10 29.02
CA ARG A 3 18.89 0.55 29.67
C ARG A 3 17.64 1.46 29.56
N ILE A 4 17.83 2.76 29.40
CA ILE A 4 16.69 3.70 29.22
C ILE A 4 16.20 3.62 27.78
N ILE A 5 17.12 3.58 26.81
CA ILE A 5 16.81 3.45 25.38
C ILE A 5 16.13 2.10 25.11
N GLU A 6 16.62 1.01 25.69
CA GLU A 6 15.98 -0.31 25.60
C GLU A 6 14.56 -0.28 26.16
N LYS A 7 14.36 0.18 27.42
CA LYS A 7 13.02 0.26 28.00
C LYS A 7 12.05 1.12 27.17
N LEU A 8 12.55 2.18 26.56
CA LEU A 8 11.75 3.07 25.71
C LEU A 8 11.38 2.37 24.39
N LEU A 9 12.32 1.65 23.76
CA LEU A 9 12.08 0.82 22.57
C LEU A 9 11.10 -0.32 22.83
N TYR A 10 11.24 -1.04 23.96
CA TYR A 10 10.30 -2.09 24.37
C TYR A 10 8.89 -1.53 24.63
N SER A 11 8.80 -0.37 25.27
CA SER A 11 7.51 0.28 25.56
C SER A 11 6.82 0.82 24.30
N ALA A 12 7.59 1.23 23.29
CA ALA A 12 7.06 1.70 22.01
C ALA A 12 6.25 0.62 21.25
N ARG A 13 6.43 -0.68 21.57
CA ARG A 13 5.62 -1.78 21.03
C ARG A 13 4.12 -1.59 21.32
N TRP A 14 3.75 -0.98 22.43
CA TRP A 14 2.35 -0.71 22.78
C TRP A 14 1.67 0.29 21.84
N ILE A 15 2.44 1.12 21.11
CA ILE A 15 1.91 2.01 20.07
C ILE A 15 1.40 1.20 18.86
N MET A 16 1.91 0.00 18.62
CA MET A 16 1.45 -0.83 17.50
C MET A 16 0.04 -1.37 17.69
N ALA A 17 -0.40 -1.62 18.93
CA ALA A 17 -1.74 -2.12 19.23
C ALA A 17 -2.87 -1.18 18.74
N PRO A 18 -2.89 0.12 19.09
CA PRO A 18 -3.89 1.04 18.57
C PRO A 18 -3.75 1.28 17.06
N ILE A 19 -2.54 1.19 16.49
CA ILE A 19 -2.34 1.28 15.03
C ILE A 19 -3.02 0.11 14.31
N TYR A 20 -2.79 -1.13 14.75
CA TYR A 20 -3.42 -2.31 14.16
C TYR A 20 -4.93 -2.30 14.34
N LEU A 21 -5.42 -1.80 15.47
CA LEU A 21 -6.84 -1.58 15.70
C LEU A 21 -7.43 -0.55 14.71
N GLY A 22 -6.70 0.53 14.44
CA GLY A 22 -7.05 1.49 13.37
C GLY A 22 -7.09 0.85 11.98
N LEU A 23 -6.11 0.02 11.64
CA LEU A 23 -6.09 -0.71 10.37
C LEU A 23 -7.25 -1.70 10.23
N SER A 24 -7.66 -2.36 11.33
CA SER A 24 -8.86 -3.20 11.35
C SER A 24 -10.14 -2.40 11.06
N PHE A 25 -10.26 -1.18 11.59
CA PHE A 25 -11.40 -0.31 11.26
C PHE A 25 -11.39 0.13 9.80
N ILE A 26 -10.22 0.41 9.23
CA ILE A 26 -10.10 0.72 7.79
C ILE A 26 -10.53 -0.49 6.95
N LEU A 27 -10.11 -1.70 7.31
CA LEU A 27 -10.56 -2.93 6.64
C LEU A 27 -12.08 -3.09 6.68
N LEU A 28 -12.71 -2.83 7.82
CA LEU A 28 -14.17 -2.84 7.95
C LEU A 28 -14.82 -1.79 7.05
N ALA A 29 -14.30 -0.57 7.03
CA ALA A 29 -14.81 0.50 6.17
C ALA A 29 -14.69 0.15 4.68
N LEU A 30 -13.56 -0.44 4.26
CA LEU A 30 -13.37 -0.94 2.90
C LEU A 30 -14.36 -2.05 2.55
N GLY A 31 -14.60 -2.99 3.48
CA GLY A 31 -15.62 -4.04 3.32
C GLY A 31 -17.03 -3.47 3.14
N ILE A 32 -17.41 -2.50 3.98
CA ILE A 32 -18.70 -1.80 3.85
C ILE A 32 -18.81 -1.13 2.48
N LYS A 33 -17.78 -0.40 2.05
CA LYS A 33 -17.78 0.29 0.75
C LYS A 33 -17.85 -0.69 -0.42
N PHE A 34 -17.16 -1.83 -0.33
CA PHE A 34 -17.24 -2.90 -1.33
C PHE A 34 -18.68 -3.40 -1.51
N PHE A 35 -19.35 -3.79 -0.42
CA PHE A 35 -20.73 -4.27 -0.50
C PHE A 35 -21.71 -3.19 -0.93
N GLN A 36 -21.50 -1.94 -0.49
CA GLN A 36 -22.29 -0.81 -0.96
C GLN A 36 -22.22 -0.67 -2.48
N GLU A 37 -21.02 -0.73 -3.07
CA GLU A 37 -20.82 -0.61 -4.52
C GLU A 37 -21.48 -1.78 -5.28
N VAL A 38 -21.36 -3.00 -4.77
CA VAL A 38 -22.03 -4.19 -5.35
C VAL A 38 -23.56 -4.03 -5.34
N ILE A 39 -24.13 -3.55 -4.23
CA ILE A 39 -25.59 -3.34 -4.11
C ILE A 39 -26.07 -2.24 -5.06
N HIS A 40 -25.26 -1.21 -5.35
CA HIS A 40 -25.60 -0.19 -6.35
C HIS A 40 -25.46 -0.71 -7.79
N LEU A 41 -24.54 -1.64 -8.04
CA LEU A 41 -24.30 -2.21 -9.36
C LEU A 41 -25.41 -3.19 -9.79
N LEU A 42 -25.81 -4.11 -8.90
CA LEU A 42 -26.71 -5.21 -9.24
C LEU A 42 -28.04 -4.78 -9.90
N PRO A 43 -28.77 -3.76 -9.41
CA PRO A 43 -30.02 -3.32 -10.03
C PRO A 43 -29.83 -2.71 -11.42
N ASN A 44 -28.65 -2.13 -11.68
CA ASN A 44 -28.37 -1.37 -12.90
C ASN A 44 -27.61 -2.19 -13.95
N ILE A 45 -27.30 -3.46 -13.69
CA ILE A 45 -26.36 -4.26 -14.50
C ILE A 45 -26.78 -4.41 -15.97
N PHE A 46 -28.08 -4.39 -16.26
CA PHE A 46 -28.62 -4.47 -17.62
C PHE A 46 -28.81 -3.11 -18.30
N ALA A 47 -28.65 -2.02 -17.56
CA ALA A 47 -28.90 -0.65 -18.01
C ALA A 47 -27.62 0.19 -18.18
N ILE A 48 -26.52 -0.20 -17.52
CA ILE A 48 -25.22 0.49 -17.63
C ILE A 48 -24.50 0.12 -18.93
N GLN A 49 -23.67 1.03 -19.42
CA GLN A 49 -22.79 0.77 -20.56
C GLN A 49 -21.63 -0.15 -20.14
N GLU A 50 -21.07 -0.89 -21.10
CA GLU A 50 -19.96 -1.83 -20.83
C GLU A 50 -18.73 -1.14 -20.22
N ALA A 51 -18.41 0.08 -20.67
CA ALA A 51 -17.30 0.87 -20.12
C ALA A 51 -17.49 1.19 -18.63
N ASP A 52 -18.71 1.57 -18.23
CA ASP A 52 -19.06 1.88 -16.84
C ASP A 52 -19.00 0.62 -15.96
N LEU A 53 -19.46 -0.52 -16.48
CA LEU A 53 -19.35 -1.81 -15.78
C LEU A 53 -17.88 -2.16 -15.49
N ILE A 54 -16.99 -1.99 -16.48
CA ILE A 54 -15.55 -2.22 -16.32
C ILE A 54 -14.96 -1.28 -15.26
N LEU A 55 -15.36 0.00 -15.27
CA LEU A 55 -14.90 0.99 -14.28
C LEU A 55 -15.30 0.61 -12.84
N ILE A 56 -16.53 0.15 -12.64
CA ILE A 56 -17.01 -0.30 -11.32
C ILE A 56 -16.25 -1.56 -10.90
N ALA A 57 -16.03 -2.51 -11.81
CA ALA A 57 -15.25 -3.71 -11.53
C ALA A 57 -13.80 -3.39 -11.13
N LEU A 58 -13.13 -2.48 -11.84
CA LEU A 58 -11.79 -2.01 -11.46
C LEU A 58 -11.78 -1.37 -10.07
N SER A 59 -12.81 -0.59 -9.73
CA SER A 59 -12.94 0.00 -8.39
C SER A 59 -13.09 -1.05 -7.28
N LEU A 60 -13.83 -2.14 -7.54
CA LEU A 60 -13.97 -3.26 -6.59
C LEU A 60 -12.66 -4.03 -6.42
N ILE A 61 -11.91 -4.23 -7.51
CA ILE A 61 -10.57 -4.83 -7.49
C ILE A 61 -9.63 -3.96 -6.65
N ASP A 62 -9.63 -2.64 -6.84
CA ASP A 62 -8.79 -1.72 -6.07
C ASP A 62 -9.07 -1.78 -4.56
N ILE A 63 -10.35 -1.78 -4.16
CA ILE A 63 -10.73 -1.93 -2.75
C ILE A 63 -10.17 -3.25 -2.18
N THR A 64 -10.25 -4.34 -2.96
CA THR A 64 -9.76 -5.65 -2.57
C THR A 64 -8.23 -5.68 -2.45
N LEU A 65 -7.51 -5.07 -3.40
CA LEU A 65 -6.06 -4.96 -3.38
C LEU A 65 -5.56 -4.15 -2.18
N VAL A 66 -6.20 -3.00 -1.90
CA VAL A 66 -5.88 -2.18 -0.72
C VAL A 66 -6.16 -2.94 0.56
N GLY A 67 -7.28 -3.65 0.66
CA GLY A 67 -7.60 -4.51 1.79
C GLY A 67 -6.54 -5.60 2.01
N GLY A 68 -6.16 -6.32 0.95
CA GLY A 68 -5.10 -7.34 1.02
C GLY A 68 -3.75 -6.78 1.47
N LEU A 69 -3.39 -5.57 1.01
CA LEU A 69 -2.17 -4.89 1.44
C LEU A 69 -2.21 -4.51 2.92
N ILE A 70 -3.34 -4.02 3.42
CA ILE A 70 -3.51 -3.70 4.85
C ILE A 70 -3.33 -4.96 5.70
N VAL A 71 -3.97 -6.07 5.31
CA VAL A 71 -3.83 -7.36 6.00
C VAL A 71 -2.38 -7.81 6.04
N MET A 72 -1.67 -7.73 4.91
CA MET A 72 -0.25 -8.08 4.83
C MET A 72 0.61 -7.21 5.76
N VAL A 73 0.37 -5.90 5.80
CA VAL A 73 1.07 -4.97 6.68
C VAL A 73 0.80 -5.27 8.15
N MET A 74 -0.44 -5.61 8.50
CA MET A 74 -0.81 -5.98 9.87
C MET A 74 -0.08 -7.26 10.31
N PHE A 75 -0.12 -8.33 9.52
CA PHE A 75 0.56 -9.59 9.87
C PHE A 75 2.07 -9.45 9.90
N SER A 76 2.68 -8.84 8.88
CA SER A 76 4.12 -8.61 8.82
C SER A 76 4.60 -7.68 9.96
N GLY A 77 3.84 -6.64 10.26
CA GLY A 77 4.15 -5.75 11.37
C GLY A 77 4.07 -6.48 12.71
N TYR A 78 3.01 -7.25 12.93
CA TYR A 78 2.84 -8.02 14.16
C TYR A 78 3.96 -9.05 14.33
N GLU A 79 4.31 -9.79 13.28
CA GLU A 79 5.39 -10.78 13.34
C GLU A 79 6.74 -10.14 13.70
N ASN A 80 7.09 -9.04 13.03
CA ASN A 80 8.41 -8.43 13.17
C ASN A 80 8.60 -7.62 14.45
N PHE A 81 7.55 -6.98 14.96
CA PHE A 81 7.66 -6.06 16.09
C PHE A 81 6.99 -6.56 17.37
N VAL A 82 6.02 -7.47 17.27
CA VAL A 82 5.29 -8.01 18.42
C VAL A 82 5.74 -9.43 18.72
N SER A 83 5.65 -10.35 17.77
CA SER A 83 5.96 -11.78 17.98
C SER A 83 7.45 -12.03 18.29
N LYS A 84 8.39 -11.48 17.50
CA LYS A 84 9.84 -11.76 17.67
C LYS A 84 10.47 -11.15 18.92
N ILE A 85 9.83 -10.17 19.55
CA ILE A 85 10.33 -9.54 20.79
C ILE A 85 9.99 -10.39 22.01
N ASP A 86 8.96 -11.25 21.93
CA ASP A 86 8.48 -12.09 23.04
C ASP A 86 9.26 -13.40 23.25
N VAL A 87 10.13 -13.79 22.30
CA VAL A 87 10.69 -15.16 22.24
C VAL A 87 12.15 -15.29 22.73
N GLU A 88 12.83 -14.22 23.16
CA GLU A 88 14.20 -14.42 23.72
C GLU A 88 14.45 -13.59 24.97
N GLU A 89 14.34 -14.30 26.10
CA GLU A 89 15.01 -14.03 27.37
C GLU A 89 16.51 -14.39 27.28
N HIS A 90 17.19 -14.11 26.15
CA HIS A 90 18.65 -14.30 26.01
C HIS A 90 19.28 -13.22 25.11
N ASN A 91 19.80 -12.20 25.80
CA ASN A 91 21.01 -11.38 25.62
C ASN A 91 21.76 -11.15 24.27
N ASP A 92 21.29 -11.52 23.07
CA ASP A 92 22.12 -11.32 21.84
C ASP A 92 21.37 -10.72 20.62
N LYS A 93 20.54 -9.68 20.81
CA LYS A 93 19.70 -9.10 19.73
C LYS A 93 20.19 -7.77 19.12
N LEU A 94 21.47 -7.66 18.76
CA LEU A 94 21.97 -6.52 17.96
C LEU A 94 22.33 -6.85 16.49
N GLY A 95 22.20 -8.11 16.05
CA GLY A 95 22.51 -8.51 14.66
C GLY A 95 21.46 -8.15 13.60
N TRP A 96 20.23 -7.79 13.99
CA TRP A 96 19.09 -7.62 13.07
C TRP A 96 18.82 -6.17 12.69
N LEU A 97 19.17 -5.19 13.54
CA LEU A 97 18.95 -3.77 13.27
C LEU A 97 19.83 -3.25 12.11
N GLY A 98 20.97 -3.91 11.85
CA GLY A 98 21.88 -3.58 10.75
C GLY A 98 21.52 -4.21 9.39
N LYS A 99 20.43 -5.00 9.31
CA LYS A 99 20.01 -5.70 8.08
C LYS A 99 18.64 -5.30 7.55
N LEU A 100 18.07 -4.19 8.02
CA LEU A 100 17.03 -3.52 7.25
C LEU A 100 17.69 -2.89 6.03
N ASP A 101 17.77 -3.65 4.93
CA ASP A 101 18.22 -3.18 3.62
C ASP A 101 17.25 -2.09 3.14
N ALA A 102 17.51 -0.85 3.56
CA ALA A 102 16.75 0.33 3.20
C ALA A 102 16.67 0.50 1.67
N GLY A 103 17.61 -0.06 0.91
CA GLY A 103 17.55 -0.16 -0.56
C GLY A 103 16.38 -1.01 -1.03
N SER A 104 16.25 -2.23 -0.48
CA SER A 104 15.14 -3.13 -0.81
C SER A 104 13.75 -2.55 -0.50
N LEU A 105 13.64 -1.75 0.56
CA LEU A 105 12.38 -1.11 0.95
C LEU A 105 12.03 0.05 0.00
N LYS A 106 13.00 0.89 -0.37
CA LYS A 106 12.80 2.01 -1.30
C LYS A 106 12.27 1.55 -2.67
N ASN A 107 12.85 0.49 -3.24
CA ASN A 107 12.39 -0.03 -4.54
C ASN A 107 10.98 -0.64 -4.47
N LYS A 108 10.64 -1.35 -3.39
CA LYS A 108 9.31 -1.91 -3.21
C LYS A 108 8.25 -0.82 -3.13
N VAL A 109 8.51 0.24 -2.37
CA VAL A 109 7.60 1.39 -2.26
C VAL A 109 7.44 2.10 -3.61
N ALA A 110 8.54 2.35 -4.32
CA ALA A 110 8.49 2.98 -5.64
C ALA A 110 7.67 2.15 -6.65
N ALA A 111 7.86 0.83 -6.68
CA ALA A 111 7.10 -0.07 -7.54
C ALA A 111 5.60 -0.07 -7.22
N SER A 112 5.22 -0.06 -5.94
CA SER A 112 3.82 0.04 -5.52
C SER A 112 3.16 1.36 -5.93
N ILE A 113 3.87 2.49 -5.80
CA ILE A 113 3.35 3.81 -6.23
C ILE A 113 3.11 3.82 -7.74
N VAL A 114 4.05 3.31 -8.53
CA VAL A 114 3.90 3.21 -9.99
C VAL A 114 2.69 2.37 -10.35
N ALA A 115 2.53 1.18 -9.76
CA ALA A 115 1.40 0.29 -10.03
C ALA A 115 0.04 0.94 -9.72
N ILE A 116 -0.11 1.57 -8.55
CA ILE A 116 -1.34 2.28 -8.16
C ILE A 116 -1.64 3.41 -9.15
N SER A 117 -0.62 4.20 -9.52
CA SER A 117 -0.80 5.30 -10.47
C SER A 117 -1.16 4.83 -11.89
N SER A 118 -0.67 3.66 -12.34
CA SER A 118 -1.07 3.05 -13.61
C SER A 118 -2.55 2.68 -13.63
N ILE A 119 -3.07 2.08 -12.55
CA ILE A 119 -4.49 1.73 -12.45
C ILE A 119 -5.35 3.00 -12.45
N HIS A 120 -4.92 4.04 -11.73
CA HIS A 120 -5.61 5.31 -11.72
C HIS A 120 -5.66 5.97 -13.12
N LEU A 121 -4.54 5.93 -13.85
CA LEU A 121 -4.48 6.47 -15.20
C LEU A 121 -5.40 5.69 -16.16
N LEU A 122 -5.51 4.37 -16.00
CA LEU A 122 -6.48 3.55 -16.74
C LEU A 122 -7.92 3.98 -16.44
N LYS A 123 -8.25 4.24 -15.17
CA LYS A 123 -9.56 4.75 -14.76
C LYS A 123 -9.88 6.12 -15.38
N VAL A 124 -8.89 7.01 -15.43
CA VAL A 124 -9.02 8.32 -16.10
C VAL A 124 -9.24 8.14 -17.60
N PHE A 125 -8.49 7.24 -18.24
CA PHE A 125 -8.59 6.95 -19.66
C PHE A 125 -9.96 6.37 -20.05
N MET A 126 -10.51 5.50 -19.22
CA MET A 126 -11.84 4.90 -19.43
C MET A 126 -12.99 5.90 -19.20
N ASN A 127 -12.73 7.05 -18.59
CA ASN A 127 -13.73 8.08 -18.29
C ASN A 127 -13.38 9.45 -18.92
N THR A 128 -12.75 9.44 -20.11
CA THR A 128 -12.26 10.63 -20.81
C THR A 128 -13.35 11.65 -21.13
N GLU A 129 -14.56 11.19 -21.44
CA GLU A 129 -15.69 12.08 -21.77
C GLU A 129 -16.11 12.98 -20.60
N ASN A 130 -15.88 12.54 -19.36
CA ASN A 130 -16.26 13.25 -18.15
C ASN A 130 -15.10 13.97 -17.45
N ILE A 131 -13.89 13.92 -18.03
CA ILE A 131 -12.68 14.50 -17.43
C ILE A 131 -12.06 15.49 -18.42
N ALA A 132 -11.85 16.73 -17.96
CA ALA A 132 -11.21 17.75 -18.78
C ALA A 132 -9.83 17.29 -19.29
N ASN A 133 -9.56 17.44 -20.60
CA ASN A 133 -8.32 17.02 -21.25
C ASN A 133 -7.04 17.51 -20.53
N GLU A 134 -7.06 18.74 -20.00
CA GLU A 134 -5.93 19.28 -19.23
C GLU A 134 -5.60 18.40 -18.01
N LYS A 135 -6.61 17.91 -17.29
CA LYS A 135 -6.41 17.01 -16.14
C LYS A 135 -5.85 15.66 -16.58
N ILE A 136 -6.28 15.13 -17.72
CA ILE A 136 -5.77 13.88 -18.28
C ILE A 136 -4.27 14.00 -18.59
N GLN A 137 -3.85 15.13 -19.16
CA GLN A 137 -2.44 15.43 -19.42
C GLN A 137 -1.62 15.48 -18.11
N TRP A 138 -2.15 16.12 -17.06
CA TRP A 138 -1.50 16.15 -15.75
C TRP A 138 -1.37 14.76 -15.12
N TYR A 139 -2.40 13.91 -15.19
CA TYR A 139 -2.32 12.54 -14.69
C TYR A 139 -1.27 11.72 -15.42
N LEU A 140 -1.20 11.84 -16.76
CA LEU A 140 -0.16 11.20 -17.57
C LEU A 140 1.23 11.68 -17.18
N MET A 141 1.43 13.00 -17.02
CA MET A 141 2.71 13.60 -16.70
C MET A 141 3.22 13.17 -15.31
N LEU A 142 2.32 13.11 -14.32
CA LEU A 142 2.64 12.58 -12.99
C LEU A 142 3.02 11.10 -13.05
N HIS A 143 2.26 10.28 -13.78
CA HIS A 143 2.57 8.86 -13.91
C HIS A 143 3.95 8.61 -14.51
N ILE A 144 4.27 9.31 -15.62
CA ILE A 144 5.59 9.23 -16.24
C ILE A 144 6.70 9.67 -15.27
N THR A 145 6.46 10.69 -14.45
CA THR A 145 7.42 11.13 -13.41
C THR A 145 7.69 10.02 -12.39
N PHE A 146 6.66 9.29 -11.95
CA PHE A 146 6.82 8.16 -11.04
C PHE A 146 7.56 6.98 -11.68
N VAL A 147 7.23 6.64 -12.94
CA VAL A 147 7.91 5.57 -13.69
C VAL A 147 9.41 5.87 -13.83
N ILE A 148 9.75 7.09 -14.25
CA ILE A 148 11.15 7.51 -14.41
C ILE A 148 11.87 7.46 -13.06
N SER A 149 11.24 7.95 -11.99
CA SER A 149 11.82 7.96 -10.64
C SER A 149 12.09 6.53 -10.13
N ALA A 150 11.14 5.62 -10.30
CA ALA A 150 11.29 4.21 -9.91
C ALA A 150 12.39 3.51 -10.73
N PHE A 151 12.45 3.78 -12.03
CA PHE A 151 13.49 3.23 -12.90
C PHE A 151 14.89 3.74 -12.52
N MET A 152 15.04 5.03 -12.25
CA MET A 152 16.31 5.61 -11.78
C MET A 152 16.75 5.01 -10.45
N MET A 153 15.83 4.80 -9.50
CA MET A 153 16.15 4.14 -8.22
C MET A 153 16.65 2.70 -8.43
N GLY A 154 15.94 1.92 -9.26
CA GLY A 154 16.37 0.56 -9.59
C GLY A 154 17.72 0.51 -10.32
N TYR A 155 17.99 1.48 -11.17
CA TYR A 155 19.27 1.62 -11.87
C TYR A 155 20.42 1.99 -10.92
N LEU A 156 20.23 2.97 -10.04
CA LEU A 156 21.21 3.36 -9.02
C LEU A 156 21.53 2.20 -8.08
N ASP A 157 20.51 1.48 -7.60
CA ASP A 157 20.70 0.31 -6.74
C ASP A 157 21.50 -0.79 -7.45
N LYS A 158 21.30 -0.99 -8.76
CA LYS A 158 22.09 -1.94 -9.55
C LYS A 158 23.55 -1.53 -9.67
N ILE A 159 23.84 -0.23 -9.78
CA ILE A 159 25.22 0.29 -9.84
C ILE A 159 25.89 0.17 -8.47
N THR A 160 25.19 0.53 -7.39
CA THR A 160 25.77 0.55 -6.03
C THR A 160 25.92 -0.84 -5.41
N LYS A 161 25.18 -1.86 -5.89
CA LYS A 161 25.39 -3.26 -5.48
C LYS A 161 26.58 -3.96 -6.16
N LYS A 162 27.32 -3.26 -7.01
CA LYS A 162 28.53 -3.77 -7.68
C LYS A 162 29.78 -3.35 -6.93
#